data_AF-A0A839PER4-F1
#
_entry.id   AF-A0A839PER4-F1
#
_cell.length_a   1.000
_cell.length_b   1.000
_cell.length_c   1.000
_cell.angle_alpha   90.00
_cell.angle_beta   90.00
_cell.angle_gamma   90.00
#
_symmetry.space_group_name_H-M   'P 1'
#
loop_
_entity.id
_entity.type
_entity.pdbx_description
1 polymer ?
#
loop_
_entity_poly.entity_id
_entity_poly.type
_entity_poly.pdbx_seq_one_letter_code
_entity_poly.pdbx_strand_id
1 'polypeptide(L)'
;MNPVVKAQLKAFEKANPNVNLQENDLFEVFSIFSIQNGILTDNIDPFSAHLGGDEFGLDGIAILVQGELCTNSDDINSILGNGKNHSVEFNIFQSKTSEKLDYGEMSKFFDGSLCIF
;
A
#
# COMPACT_ATOMS: atom_id res chain seq x y z
N MET A 1 2.23 -15.77 11.50
CA MET A 1 1.53 -15.75 10.20
C MET A 1 0.72 -17.02 10.01
N ASN A 2 -0.57 -16.87 9.71
CA ASN A 2 -1.50 -17.98 9.46
C ASN A 2 -1.07 -18.85 8.25
N PRO A 3 -1.18 -20.19 8.29
CA PRO A 3 -0.80 -21.07 7.18
C PRO A 3 -1.50 -20.78 5.85
N VAL A 4 -2.76 -20.33 5.87
CA VAL A 4 -3.53 -19.97 4.67
C VAL A 4 -2.94 -18.72 4.01
N VAL A 5 -2.67 -17.70 4.82
CA VAL A 5 -2.05 -16.45 4.36
C VAL A 5 -0.65 -16.74 3.79
N LYS A 6 0.12 -17.62 4.44
CA LYS A 6 1.44 -18.02 3.93
C LYS A 6 1.35 -18.75 2.58
N ALA A 7 0.31 -19.55 2.36
CA ALA A 7 0.09 -20.20 1.07
C ALA A 7 -0.27 -19.19 -0.03
N GLN A 8 -1.09 -18.19 0.28
CA GLN A 8 -1.43 -17.11 -0.64
C GLN A 8 -0.23 -16.23 -0.98
N LEU A 9 0.59 -15.89 0.02
CA LEU A 9 1.83 -15.14 -0.19
C LEU A 9 2.78 -15.86 -1.15
N LYS A 10 2.95 -17.19 -1.00
CA LYS A 10 3.74 -18.00 -1.94
C LYS A 10 3.16 -18.04 -3.36
N ALA A 11 1.83 -18.00 -3.49
CA ALA A 11 1.20 -17.91 -4.80
C ALA A 11 1.45 -16.54 -5.44
N PHE A 12 1.40 -15.47 -4.64
CA PHE A 12 1.73 -14.12 -5.06
C PHE A 12 3.19 -13.97 -5.48
N GLU A 13 4.13 -14.56 -4.73
CA GLU A 13 5.55 -14.62 -5.08
C GLU A 13 5.75 -15.28 -6.46
N LYS A 14 5.10 -16.44 -6.69
CA LYS A 14 5.19 -17.17 -7.96
C LYS A 14 4.58 -16.40 -9.13
N ALA A 15 3.57 -15.57 -8.88
CA ALA A 15 2.96 -14.72 -9.89
C ALA A 15 3.87 -13.53 -10.27
N ASN A 16 4.82 -13.18 -9.40
CA ASN A 16 5.74 -12.05 -9.58
C ASN A 16 7.22 -12.52 -9.57
N PRO A 17 7.64 -13.38 -10.53
CA PRO A 17 8.94 -14.04 -10.48
C PRO A 17 10.15 -13.10 -10.64
N ASN A 18 9.92 -11.86 -11.08
CA ASN A 18 10.97 -10.86 -11.26
C ASN A 18 11.22 -10.02 -10.00
N VAL A 19 10.44 -10.25 -8.95
CA VAL A 19 10.52 -9.51 -7.69
C VAL A 19 11.34 -10.33 -6.69
N ASN A 20 12.42 -9.75 -6.19
CA ASN A 20 13.28 -10.38 -5.19
C ASN A 20 13.24 -9.58 -3.89
N LEU A 21 12.14 -9.73 -3.16
CA LEU A 21 11.88 -9.09 -1.87
C LEU A 21 12.01 -10.11 -0.73
N GLN A 22 12.26 -9.64 0.49
CA GLN A 22 12.20 -10.50 1.66
C GLN A 22 10.74 -10.88 1.97
N GLU A 23 10.53 -11.96 2.75
CA GLU A 23 9.16 -12.43 3.09
C GLU A 23 8.31 -11.32 3.75
N ASN A 24 8.95 -10.40 4.50
CA ASN A 24 8.27 -9.27 5.14
C ASN A 24 7.83 -8.22 4.11
N ASP A 25 8.76 -7.66 3.33
CA ASP A 25 8.41 -6.66 2.30
C ASP A 25 7.44 -7.23 1.26
N LEU A 26 7.58 -8.52 0.91
CA LEU A 26 6.63 -9.19 0.02
C LEU A 26 5.23 -9.28 0.64
N PHE A 27 5.16 -9.49 1.96
CA PHE A 27 3.89 -9.51 2.68
C PHE A 27 3.23 -8.13 2.75
N GLU A 28 4.02 -7.06 2.86
CA GLU A 28 3.56 -5.67 2.80
C GLU A 28 2.92 -5.39 1.44
N VAL A 29 3.65 -5.66 0.36
CA VAL A 29 3.14 -5.50 -1.02
C VAL A 29 1.89 -6.37 -1.25
N PHE A 30 1.90 -7.62 -0.78
CA PHE A 30 0.75 -8.51 -0.89
C PHE A 30 -0.49 -7.97 -0.16
N SER A 31 -0.29 -7.31 0.98
CA SER A 31 -1.37 -6.67 1.74
C SER A 31 -1.96 -5.51 0.95
N ILE A 32 -1.13 -4.64 0.37
CA ILE A 32 -1.55 -3.54 -0.51
C ILE A 32 -2.36 -4.09 -1.69
N PHE A 33 -1.81 -5.09 -2.40
CA PHE A 33 -2.47 -5.76 -3.52
C PHE A 33 -3.85 -6.31 -3.13
N SER A 34 -3.95 -6.99 -2.00
CA SER A 34 -5.19 -7.62 -1.54
C SER A 34 -6.29 -6.60 -1.23
N ILE A 35 -5.93 -5.45 -0.64
CA ILE A 35 -6.90 -4.40 -0.33
C ILE A 35 -7.29 -3.62 -1.58
N GLN A 36 -6.30 -3.12 -2.32
CA GLN A 36 -6.54 -2.21 -3.45
C GLN A 36 -7.16 -2.94 -4.64
N ASN A 37 -6.59 -4.08 -5.04
CA ASN A 37 -7.04 -4.79 -6.23
C ASN A 37 -8.15 -5.80 -5.92
N GLY A 38 -8.20 -6.28 -4.67
CA GLY A 38 -9.22 -7.23 -4.23
C GLY A 38 -10.51 -6.56 -3.74
N ILE A 39 -10.40 -5.63 -2.78
CA ILE A 39 -11.56 -5.06 -2.09
C ILE A 39 -12.03 -3.77 -2.78
N LEU A 40 -11.10 -2.85 -3.03
CA LEU A 40 -11.42 -1.52 -3.58
C LEU A 40 -11.53 -1.54 -5.11
N THR A 41 -10.97 -2.57 -5.76
CA THR A 41 -11.01 -2.80 -7.22
C THR A 41 -10.36 -1.70 -8.06
N ASP A 42 -9.46 -0.92 -7.46
CA ASP A 42 -8.78 0.21 -8.11
C ASP A 42 -7.76 -0.21 -9.19
N ASN A 43 -7.32 -1.47 -9.16
CA ASN A 43 -6.36 -2.06 -10.11
C ASN A 43 -5.06 -1.26 -10.24
N ILE A 44 -4.43 -1.01 -9.09
CA ILE A 44 -3.15 -0.30 -9.00
C ILE A 44 -1.97 -1.27 -9.02
N ASP A 45 -0.78 -0.73 -9.33
CA ASP A 45 0.48 -1.42 -9.09
C ASP A 45 0.85 -1.36 -7.59
N PRO A 46 0.77 -2.48 -6.84
CA PRO A 46 1.07 -2.48 -5.42
C PRO A 46 2.57 -2.24 -5.13
N PHE A 47 3.46 -2.53 -6.10
CA PHE A 47 4.90 -2.29 -5.94
C PHE A 47 5.23 -0.80 -5.99
N SER A 48 4.50 -0.03 -6.79
CA SER A 48 4.64 1.43 -6.86
C SER A 48 4.09 2.15 -5.63
N ALA A 49 3.13 1.54 -4.93
CA ALA A 49 2.55 2.07 -3.68
C ALA A 49 3.34 1.67 -2.42
N HIS A 50 4.26 0.71 -2.53
CA HIS A 50 5.09 0.23 -1.41
C HIS A 50 6.21 1.23 -1.11
N LEU A 51 6.49 1.45 0.18
CA LEU A 51 7.58 2.29 0.63
C LEU A 51 8.75 1.42 1.11
N GLY A 52 9.95 1.71 0.60
CA GLY A 52 11.16 1.07 1.10
C GLY A 52 11.66 1.74 2.38
N GLY A 53 11.32 1.17 3.55
CA GLY A 53 11.95 1.52 4.83
C GLY A 53 11.01 1.50 6.04
N ASP A 54 11.57 1.25 7.23
CA ASP A 54 10.79 1.00 8.46
C ASP A 54 10.63 2.24 9.36
N GLU A 55 11.16 3.41 8.95
CA GLU A 55 11.41 4.53 9.86
C GLU A 55 10.15 5.16 10.45
N PHE A 56 9.03 5.14 9.71
CA PHE A 56 7.78 5.78 10.11
C PHE A 56 6.65 4.79 10.44
N GLY A 57 6.93 3.48 10.38
CA GLY A 57 5.91 2.45 10.55
C GLY A 57 4.82 2.48 9.47
N LEU A 58 5.15 3.00 8.30
CA LEU A 58 4.34 3.00 7.09
C LEU A 58 4.96 2.05 6.08
N ASP A 59 4.17 1.14 5.54
CA ASP A 59 4.64 0.15 4.57
C ASP A 59 4.28 0.58 3.14
N GLY A 60 3.27 1.45 2.99
CA GLY A 60 2.84 1.93 1.69
C GLY A 60 1.89 3.11 1.74
N ILE A 61 1.88 3.90 0.67
CA ILE A 61 0.96 5.00 0.44
C ILE A 61 0.48 4.94 -1.00
N ALA A 62 -0.83 4.92 -1.20
CA ALA A 62 -1.47 5.07 -2.49
C ALA A 62 -2.33 6.33 -2.49
N ILE A 63 -1.97 7.29 -3.34
CA ILE A 63 -2.76 8.49 -3.58
C ILE A 63 -3.51 8.26 -4.88
N LEU A 64 -4.83 8.12 -4.79
CA LEU A 64 -5.67 7.95 -5.97
C LEU A 64 -6.42 9.23 -6.28
N VAL A 65 -6.39 9.63 -7.54
CA VAL A 65 -7.21 10.73 -8.07
C VAL A 65 -8.12 10.12 -9.12
N GLN A 66 -9.43 10.15 -8.88
CA GLN A 66 -10.43 9.52 -9.76
C GLN A 66 -10.19 8.01 -9.99
N GLY A 67 -9.62 7.32 -9.00
CA GLY A 67 -9.30 5.88 -9.08
C GLY A 67 -7.98 5.55 -9.77
N GLU A 68 -7.21 6.55 -10.22
CA GLU A 68 -5.89 6.34 -10.80
C GLU A 68 -4.79 6.62 -9.78
N LEU A 69 -3.86 5.69 -9.61
CA LEU A 69 -2.71 5.84 -8.72
C LEU A 69 -1.78 6.93 -9.26
N CYS A 70 -1.62 8.00 -8.48
CA CYS A 70 -0.72 9.10 -8.79
C CYS A 70 0.59 8.93 -8.02
N THR A 71 1.71 8.96 -8.73
CA THR A 71 3.05 8.78 -8.13
C THR A 71 3.84 10.08 -8.07
N ASN A 72 3.47 11.06 -8.88
CA ASN A 72 4.14 12.35 -8.97
C ASN A 72 3.14 13.50 -9.12
N SER A 73 3.63 14.73 -8.95
CA SER A 73 2.80 15.94 -9.07
C SER A 73 2.27 16.20 -10.47
N ASP A 74 2.97 15.72 -11.50
CA ASP A 74 2.57 15.91 -12.90
C ASP A 74 1.36 15.04 -13.25
N ASP A 75 1.28 13.82 -12.73
CA ASP A 75 0.11 12.93 -12.82
C ASP A 75 -1.12 13.65 -12.25
N ILE A 76 -0.97 14.23 -11.06
CA ILE A 76 -2.04 14.95 -10.36
C ILE A 76 -2.47 16.17 -11.18
N ASN A 77 -1.53 16.98 -11.67
CA ASN A 77 -1.85 18.17 -12.46
C ASN A 77 -2.57 17.82 -13.77
N SER A 78 -2.23 16.70 -14.40
CA SER A 78 -2.87 16.20 -15.60
C SER A 78 -4.34 15.83 -15.35
N ILE A 79 -4.61 15.13 -14.25
CA ILE A 79 -5.96 14.66 -13.89
C ILE A 79 -6.82 15.83 -13.36
N LEU A 80 -6.24 16.71 -12.55
CA LEU A 80 -6.91 17.90 -12.02
C LEU A 80 -7.21 18.96 -13.11
N GLY A 81 -6.47 18.94 -14.23
CA GLY A 81 -6.75 19.80 -15.37
C GLY A 81 -8.08 19.49 -16.07
N ASN A 82 -8.64 18.30 -15.85
CA ASN A 82 -9.86 17.82 -16.50
C ASN A 82 -11.01 17.64 -15.50
N GLY A 83 -11.90 18.64 -15.40
CA GLY A 83 -13.13 18.56 -14.62
C GLY A 83 -13.20 19.59 -13.50
N LYS A 84 -14.28 19.53 -12.69
CA LYS A 84 -14.49 20.40 -11.53
C LYS A 84 -14.72 19.65 -10.22
N ASN A 85 -14.99 18.35 -10.29
CA ASN A 85 -15.22 17.50 -9.14
C ASN A 85 -14.16 16.40 -9.15
N HIS A 86 -13.11 16.60 -8.37
CA HIS A 86 -12.04 15.62 -8.20
C HIS A 86 -12.27 14.88 -6.89
N SER A 87 -12.35 13.55 -6.97
CA SER A 87 -12.28 12.68 -5.79
C SER A 87 -10.83 12.32 -5.59
N VAL A 88 -10.31 12.58 -4.39
CA VAL A 88 -8.94 12.24 -4.00
C VAL A 88 -9.02 11.32 -2.80
N GLU A 89 -8.34 10.19 -2.89
CA GLU A 89 -8.32 9.16 -1.86
C GLU A 89 -6.88 8.91 -1.42
N PHE A 90 -6.66 8.96 -0.12
CA PHE A 90 -5.37 8.68 0.50
C PHE A 90 -5.47 7.35 1.24
N ASN A 91 -4.87 6.32 0.67
CA ASN A 91 -4.81 4.99 1.27
C ASN A 91 -3.42 4.77 1.84
N ILE A 92 -3.33 4.67 3.17
CA ILE A 92 -2.08 4.49 3.91
C ILE A 92 -2.08 3.10 4.53
N PHE A 93 -0.99 2.37 4.37
CA PHE A 93 -0.90 0.97 4.74
C PHE A 93 0.15 0.73 5.84
N GLN A 94 -0.26 -0.05 6.82
CA GLN A 94 0.63 -0.77 7.73
C GLN A 94 0.10 -2.20 7.85
N SER A 95 1.00 -3.15 7.64
CA SER A 95 0.74 -4.57 7.64
C SER A 95 1.48 -5.22 8.82
N LYS A 96 0.88 -6.28 9.37
CA LYS A 96 1.49 -7.03 10.48
C LYS A 96 1.33 -8.51 10.24
N THR A 97 2.44 -9.23 10.37
CA THR A 97 2.47 -10.71 10.32
C THR A 97 2.22 -11.35 11.69
N SER A 98 2.26 -10.52 12.74
CA SER A 98 2.02 -10.81 14.15
C SER A 98 0.52 -10.82 14.48
N GLU A 99 0.09 -11.71 15.38
CA GLU A 99 -1.28 -11.74 15.92
C GLU A 99 -1.51 -10.70 17.02
N LYS A 100 -0.43 -10.09 17.54
CA LYS A 100 -0.49 -9.09 18.60
C LYS A 100 -0.49 -7.69 17.99
N LEU A 101 -1.39 -6.85 18.50
CA LEU A 101 -1.38 -5.42 18.25
C LEU A 101 -0.45 -4.73 19.24
N ASP A 102 0.62 -4.13 18.73
CA ASP A 102 1.52 -3.27 19.51
C ASP A 102 1.08 -1.81 19.40
N TYR A 103 0.80 -1.18 20.54
CA TYR A 103 0.37 0.21 20.63
C TYR A 103 1.45 1.20 20.18
N GLY A 104 2.74 0.90 20.40
CA GLY A 104 3.85 1.75 19.96
C GLY A 104 3.96 1.80 18.43
N GLU A 105 3.81 0.66 17.77
CA GLU A 105 3.78 0.59 16.30
C GLU A 105 2.54 1.28 15.71
N MET A 106 1.38 1.17 16.37
CA MET A 106 0.19 1.93 15.98
C MET A 106 0.39 3.44 16.15
N SER A 107 1.02 3.87 17.24
CA SER A 107 1.34 5.29 17.45
C SER A 107 2.24 5.83 16.35
N LYS A 108 3.29 5.09 15.97
CA LYS A 108 4.18 5.48 14.87
C LYS A 108 3.43 5.62 13.54
N PHE A 109 2.52 4.69 13.25
CA PHE A 109 1.66 4.78 12.07
C PHE A 109 0.79 6.05 12.09
N PHE A 110 0.16 6.37 13.23
CA PHE A 110 -0.65 7.58 13.34
C PHE A 110 0.19 8.86 13.23
N ASP A 111 1.38 8.88 13.83
CA ASP A 111 2.29 10.02 13.74
C ASP A 111 2.79 10.21 12.29
N GLY A 112 3.16 9.12 11.61
CA GLY A 112 3.61 9.13 10.22
C GLY A 112 2.49 9.53 9.25
N SER A 113 1.27 9.01 9.45
CA SER A 113 0.11 9.38 8.63
C SER A 113 -0.29 10.84 8.83
N LEU A 114 -0.24 11.35 10.06
CA LEU A 114 -0.53 12.76 10.34
C LEU A 114 0.49 13.70 9.66
N CYS A 115 1.76 13.30 9.56
CA CYS A 115 2.80 14.12 8.91
C CYS A 115 2.54 14.35 7.40
N ILE A 116 1.69 13.54 6.77
CA ILE A 116 1.37 13.65 5.34
C ILE A 116 0.30 14.72 5.06
N PHE A 117 -0.53 15.05 6.06
CA PHE A 117 -1.63 16.02 5.95
C PHE A 117 -1.23 17.41 6.48
#